data_AF-A0A9E4C8V6-F1
#
_entry.id   AF-A0A9E4C8V6-F1
#
_cell.length_a   1.000
_cell.length_b   1.000
_cell.length_c   1.000
_cell.angle_alpha   90.00
_cell.angle_beta   90.00
_cell.angle_gamma   90.00
#
_symmetry.space_group_name_H-M   'P 1'
#
loop_
_entity.id
_entity.type
_entity.pdbx_description
1 polymer ?
#
loop_
_entity_poly.entity_id
_entity_poly.type
_entity_poly.pdbx_seq_one_letter_code
_entity_poly.pdbx_strand_id
1 'polypeptide(L)'
;MQQRILLATPRRRRAFTLVEMLVVILVIVILATVVLSAMVTAQETAKIARTKALIARMDQWLAPLWDAYQTRRVPVIVPVGTSPQAAAKARLDALRDIMRLELPDRVTDVLDGPTTSGMARPALSEAYKRAVAASWSTNNTHQGAECLYLILSRTMDGDVSALEFFQPTEIGDVDADGAKEILDGWGKPIEFLRWAPGFVSPMQTGGEDAFDPRKVYGKQYLYPLIFSAGSDMTYDIKTDVAGGSDPSTWHHYNATTPQKNDPYVDPGGSGVYFGASIGPGSLDNITNQFFETGN
;
A
#
# COMPACT_ATOMS: atom_id res chain seq x y z
N MET A 1 -34.56 -36.51 -84.71
CA MET A 1 -34.62 -36.10 -83.29
C MET A 1 -33.64 -34.95 -83.07
N GLN A 2 -34.13 -33.74 -82.86
CA GLN A 2 -33.32 -32.54 -82.56
C GLN A 2 -33.19 -32.38 -81.05
N GLN A 3 -31.97 -32.35 -80.51
CA GLN A 3 -31.72 -31.96 -79.12
C GLN A 3 -31.23 -30.50 -79.09
N ARG A 4 -32.04 -29.61 -78.53
CA ARG A 4 -31.68 -28.22 -78.22
C ARG A 4 -30.89 -28.19 -76.92
N ILE A 5 -29.62 -27.80 -77.00
CA ILE A 5 -28.76 -27.53 -75.84
C ILE A 5 -29.12 -26.14 -75.31
N LEU A 6 -29.70 -26.08 -74.10
CA LEU A 6 -29.94 -24.84 -73.36
C LEU A 6 -28.61 -24.37 -72.73
N LEU A 7 -27.97 -23.37 -73.33
CA LEU A 7 -26.79 -22.70 -72.77
C LEU A 7 -27.22 -21.80 -71.60
N ALA A 8 -26.80 -22.15 -70.38
CA ALA A 8 -26.96 -21.29 -69.21
C ALA A 8 -26.06 -20.05 -69.34
N THR A 9 -26.65 -18.85 -69.28
CA THR A 9 -25.92 -17.58 -69.34
C THR A 9 -25.15 -17.34 -68.04
N PRO A 10 -23.83 -17.07 -68.10
CA PRO A 10 -23.04 -16.82 -66.90
C PRO A 10 -23.49 -15.50 -66.26
N ARG A 11 -23.93 -15.60 -64.99
CA ARG A 11 -24.36 -14.46 -64.18
C ARG A 11 -23.11 -13.63 -63.83
N ARG A 12 -22.95 -12.44 -64.43
CA ARG A 12 -21.87 -11.49 -64.08
C ARG A 12 -21.97 -11.16 -62.58
N ARG A 13 -21.02 -11.64 -61.78
CA ARG A 13 -20.84 -11.17 -60.41
C ARG A 13 -20.28 -9.75 -60.50
N ARG A 14 -20.96 -8.79 -59.88
CA ARG A 14 -20.43 -7.42 -59.76
C ARG A 14 -19.17 -7.51 -58.89
N ALA A 15 -18.04 -7.05 -59.42
CA ALA A 15 -16.80 -6.89 -58.66
C ALA A 15 -16.78 -5.49 -58.05
N PHE A 16 -16.30 -5.38 -56.81
CA PHE A 16 -16.19 -4.11 -56.11
C PHE A 16 -15.14 -3.21 -56.77
N THR A 17 -15.41 -1.91 -56.80
CA THR A 17 -14.46 -0.94 -57.34
C THR A 17 -13.32 -0.67 -56.35
N LEU A 18 -12.13 -0.31 -56.84
CA LEU A 18 -11.01 0.11 -55.97
C LEU A 18 -11.43 1.26 -55.04
N VAL A 19 -12.31 2.14 -55.50
CA VAL A 19 -12.84 3.27 -54.72
C VAL A 19 -13.72 2.78 -53.56
N GLU A 20 -14.62 1.81 -53.78
CA GLU A 20 -15.41 1.21 -52.69
C GLU A 20 -14.51 0.60 -51.61
N MET A 21 -13.49 -0.16 -52.02
CA MET A 21 -12.56 -0.75 -51.05
C MET A 21 -11.76 0.33 -50.29
N LEU A 22 -11.39 1.43 -50.95
CA LEU A 22 -10.68 2.55 -50.32
C LEU A 22 -11.58 3.29 -49.31
N VAL A 23 -12.84 3.54 -49.65
CA VAL A 23 -13.81 4.17 -48.73
C VAL A 23 -14.08 3.26 -47.53
N VAL A 24 -14.22 1.95 -47.74
CA VAL A 24 -14.44 0.99 -46.64
C VAL A 24 -13.25 0.97 -45.69
N ILE A 25 -12.03 0.90 -46.21
CA ILE A 25 -10.83 0.92 -45.35
C ILE A 25 -10.73 2.25 -44.60
N LEU A 26 -11.03 3.39 -45.25
CA LEU A 26 -11.05 4.70 -44.60
C LEU A 26 -12.05 4.73 -43.43
N VAL A 27 -13.26 4.23 -43.63
CA VAL A 27 -14.29 4.18 -42.58
C VAL A 27 -13.87 3.25 -41.44
N ILE A 28 -13.31 2.08 -41.75
CA ILE A 28 -12.83 1.13 -40.72
C ILE A 28 -11.71 1.76 -39.88
N VAL A 29 -10.76 2.47 -40.49
CA VAL A 29 -9.66 3.12 -39.76
C VAL A 29 -10.19 4.20 -38.82
N ILE A 30 -11.11 5.06 -39.28
CA ILE A 30 -11.70 6.11 -38.44
C ILE A 30 -12.49 5.51 -37.26
N LEU A 31 -13.28 4.47 -37.51
CA LEU A 31 -14.03 3.81 -36.43
C LEU A 31 -13.08 3.10 -35.45
N ALA A 32 -12.05 2.43 -35.95
CA ALA A 32 -11.08 1.72 -35.12
C ALA A 32 -10.31 2.67 -34.20
N THR A 33 -9.87 3.84 -34.68
CA THR A 33 -9.13 4.81 -33.85
C THR A 33 -10.00 5.38 -32.74
N VAL A 34 -11.26 5.74 -33.04
CA VAL A 34 -12.21 6.23 -32.03
C VAL A 34 -12.48 5.17 -30.96
N VAL A 35 -12.74 3.92 -31.36
CA VAL A 35 -13.02 2.81 -30.42
C VAL A 35 -11.81 2.51 -29.53
N LEU A 36 -10.59 2.45 -30.08
CA LEU A 36 -9.38 2.20 -29.28
C LEU A 36 -9.16 3.30 -28.23
N SER A 37 -9.32 4.57 -28.62
CA SER A 37 -9.11 5.70 -27.70
C SER A 37 -10.09 5.68 -26.52
N ALA A 38 -11.36 5.37 -26.78
CA ALA A 38 -12.37 5.23 -25.73
C ALA A 38 -12.09 4.04 -24.81
N MET A 39 -11.61 2.93 -25.39
CA MET A 39 -11.28 1.72 -24.63
C MET A 39 -10.12 1.94 -23.65
N VAL A 40 -9.06 2.64 -24.06
CA VAL A 40 -7.91 2.93 -23.17
C VAL A 40 -8.36 3.76 -21.96
N THR A 41 -9.12 4.83 -22.16
CA THR A 41 -9.64 5.66 -21.06
C THR A 41 -10.58 4.88 -20.13
N ALA A 42 -11.41 4.00 -20.71
CA ALA A 42 -12.29 3.13 -19.93
C ALA A 42 -11.50 2.12 -19.07
N GLN A 43 -10.42 1.55 -19.63
CA GLN A 43 -9.54 0.64 -18.89
C GLN A 43 -8.81 1.36 -17.75
N GLU A 44 -8.28 2.57 -17.98
CA GLU A 44 -7.60 3.34 -16.94
C GLU A 44 -8.55 3.74 -15.80
N THR A 45 -9.75 4.22 -16.13
CA THR A 45 -10.79 4.50 -15.13
C THR A 45 -11.13 3.24 -14.32
N ALA A 46 -11.23 2.09 -14.98
CA ALA A 46 -11.52 0.82 -14.31
C ALA A 46 -10.39 0.38 -13.37
N LYS A 47 -9.11 0.56 -13.76
CA LYS A 47 -7.95 0.27 -12.90
C LYS A 47 -7.91 1.19 -11.68
N ILE A 48 -8.17 2.48 -11.86
CA ILE A 48 -8.24 3.46 -10.76
C ILE A 48 -9.36 3.05 -9.78
N ALA A 49 -10.57 2.79 -10.29
CA ALA A 49 -11.70 2.40 -9.44
C ALA A 49 -11.44 1.08 -8.70
N ARG A 50 -10.85 0.08 -9.38
CA ARG A 50 -10.44 -1.19 -8.77
C ARG A 50 -9.41 -0.97 -7.66
N THR A 51 -8.40 -0.15 -7.90
CA THR A 51 -7.34 0.14 -6.93
C THR A 51 -7.89 0.88 -5.71
N LYS A 52 -8.80 1.84 -5.90
CA LYS A 52 -9.52 2.51 -4.80
C LYS A 52 -10.32 1.51 -3.96
N ALA A 53 -11.09 0.63 -4.60
CA ALA A 53 -11.85 -0.40 -3.90
C ALA A 53 -10.93 -1.39 -3.17
N LEU A 54 -9.79 -1.74 -3.76
CA LEU A 54 -8.78 -2.61 -3.16
C LEU A 54 -8.18 -1.97 -1.90
N ILE A 55 -7.76 -0.70 -1.96
CA ILE A 55 -7.25 0.05 -0.82
C ILE A 55 -8.31 0.20 0.28
N ALA A 56 -9.55 0.52 -0.08
CA ALA A 56 -10.65 0.61 0.89
C ALA A 56 -10.92 -0.73 1.59
N ARG A 57 -10.83 -1.86 0.89
CA ARG A 57 -10.95 -3.20 1.49
C ARG A 57 -9.81 -3.46 2.49
N MET A 58 -8.57 -3.12 2.14
CA MET A 58 -7.44 -3.28 3.08
C MET A 58 -7.59 -2.40 4.32
N ASP A 59 -8.06 -1.16 4.14
CA ASP A 59 -8.33 -0.25 5.26
C ASP A 59 -9.41 -0.79 6.21
N GLN A 60 -10.46 -1.47 5.69
CA GLN A 60 -11.48 -2.12 6.53
C GLN A 60 -10.92 -3.18 7.49
N TRP A 61 -9.84 -3.88 7.10
CA TRP A 61 -9.17 -4.84 7.96
C TRP A 61 -8.16 -4.19 8.90
N LEU A 62 -7.56 -3.07 8.48
CA LEU A 62 -6.53 -2.40 9.25
C LEU A 62 -7.10 -1.44 10.31
N ALA A 63 -8.20 -0.73 10.01
CA ALA A 63 -8.81 0.24 10.91
C ALA A 63 -9.17 -0.37 12.28
N PRO A 64 -9.81 -1.55 12.36
CA PRO A 64 -10.12 -2.17 13.66
C PRO A 64 -8.86 -2.58 14.44
N LEU A 65 -7.81 -3.04 13.74
CA LEU A 65 -6.53 -3.36 14.38
C LEU A 65 -5.88 -2.10 14.96
N TRP A 66 -5.93 -0.99 14.22
CA TRP A 66 -5.41 0.30 14.67
C TRP A 66 -6.18 0.82 15.90
N ASP A 67 -7.51 0.81 15.84
CA ASP A 67 -8.38 1.29 16.92
C ASP A 67 -8.22 0.46 18.20
N ALA A 68 -7.98 -0.86 18.06
CA ALA A 68 -7.74 -1.74 19.20
C ALA A 68 -6.53 -1.30 20.05
N TYR A 69 -5.54 -0.62 19.48
CA TYR A 69 -4.40 -0.13 20.26
C TYR A 69 -4.76 0.99 21.24
N GLN A 70 -5.83 1.75 21.00
CA GLN A 70 -6.22 2.85 21.90
C GLN A 70 -6.58 2.34 23.29
N THR A 71 -7.16 1.15 23.36
CA THR A 71 -7.60 0.52 24.62
C THR A 71 -6.67 -0.61 25.08
N ARG A 72 -5.59 -0.87 24.34
CA ARG A 72 -4.68 -1.97 24.61
C ARG A 72 -3.93 -1.78 25.92
N ARG A 73 -3.76 -2.89 26.66
CA ARG A 73 -2.94 -2.92 27.87
C ARG A 73 -1.46 -2.96 27.49
N VAL A 74 -0.68 -2.06 28.07
CA VAL A 74 0.76 -1.97 27.84
C VAL A 74 1.50 -2.54 29.04
N PRO A 75 2.30 -3.61 28.89
CA PRO A 75 3.07 -4.20 29.97
C PRO A 75 4.34 -3.38 30.22
N VAL A 76 4.22 -2.29 30.98
CA VAL A 76 5.37 -1.48 31.42
C VAL A 76 5.48 -1.52 32.94
N ILE A 77 6.67 -1.84 33.42
CA ILE A 77 7.03 -1.68 34.83
C ILE A 77 7.58 -0.27 35.00
N VAL A 78 6.83 0.60 35.66
CA VAL A 78 7.28 1.96 35.99
C VAL A 78 7.85 1.95 37.41
N PRO A 79 9.15 2.27 37.60
CA PRO A 79 9.76 2.33 38.93
C PRO A 79 9.07 3.36 39.84
N VAL A 80 9.04 3.07 41.14
CA VAL A 80 8.51 3.98 42.16
C VAL A 80 9.35 5.27 42.19
N GLY A 81 8.68 6.43 42.21
CA GLY A 81 9.33 7.75 42.18
C GLY A 81 9.52 8.35 40.78
N THR A 82 9.14 7.63 39.72
CA THR A 82 9.15 8.16 38.34
C THR A 82 8.13 9.29 38.20
N SER A 83 8.50 10.40 37.54
CA SER A 83 7.56 11.51 37.31
C SER A 83 6.36 11.06 36.46
N PRO A 84 5.16 11.65 36.63
CA PRO A 84 3.99 11.27 35.84
C PRO A 84 4.19 11.41 34.32
N GLN A 85 5.00 12.39 33.88
CA GLN A 85 5.37 12.59 32.49
C GLN A 85 6.31 11.49 31.98
N ALA A 86 7.33 11.12 32.76
CA ALA A 86 8.25 10.04 32.39
C ALA A 86 7.55 8.68 32.37
N ALA A 87 6.61 8.44 33.29
CA ALA A 87 5.77 7.25 33.29
C ALA A 87 4.87 7.17 32.05
N ALA A 88 4.26 8.30 31.65
CA ALA A 88 3.46 8.37 30.43
C ALA A 88 4.30 8.16 29.17
N LYS A 89 5.52 8.72 29.12
CA LYS A 89 6.48 8.48 28.05
C LYS A 89 6.80 6.99 27.92
N ALA A 90 7.21 6.34 29.02
CA ALA A 90 7.57 4.92 29.00
C ALA A 90 6.41 4.03 28.52
N ARG A 91 5.18 4.36 28.92
CA ARG A 91 3.97 3.67 28.43
C ARG A 91 3.75 3.88 26.93
N LEU A 92 3.95 5.11 26.44
CA LEU A 92 3.77 5.46 25.04
C LEU A 92 4.82 4.78 24.14
N ASP A 93 6.09 4.82 24.54
CA ASP A 93 7.18 4.14 23.83
C ASP A 93 6.90 2.64 23.70
N ALA A 94 6.44 2.03 24.79
CA ALA A 94 6.05 0.63 24.83
C ALA A 94 4.84 0.33 23.94
N LEU A 95 3.81 1.18 23.95
CA LEU A 95 2.66 1.02 23.05
C LEU A 95 3.10 1.07 21.58
N ARG A 96 3.99 2.00 21.23
CA ARG A 96 4.55 2.13 19.88
C ARG A 96 5.42 0.95 19.49
N ASP A 97 6.17 0.37 20.42
CA ASP A 97 6.92 -0.86 20.18
C ASP A 97 6.00 -2.07 19.94
N ILE A 98 4.85 -2.15 20.63
CA ILE A 98 3.82 -3.16 20.36
C ILE A 98 3.23 -2.95 18.97
N MET A 99 2.82 -1.73 18.62
CA MET A 99 2.33 -1.40 17.27
C MET A 99 3.38 -1.78 16.22
N ARG A 100 4.66 -1.54 16.51
CA ARG A 100 5.76 -1.89 15.63
C ARG A 100 5.82 -3.40 15.34
N LEU A 101 5.67 -4.20 16.39
CA LEU A 101 5.77 -5.66 16.34
C LEU A 101 4.52 -6.33 15.73
N GLU A 102 3.35 -5.69 15.81
CA GLU A 102 2.07 -6.27 15.40
C GLU A 102 1.51 -5.74 14.08
N LEU A 103 1.89 -4.53 13.68
CA LEU A 103 1.60 -3.96 12.36
C LEU A 103 2.90 -3.62 11.62
N PRO A 104 3.83 -4.58 11.40
CA PRO A 104 5.13 -4.34 10.77
C PRO A 104 5.00 -3.55 9.47
N ASP A 105 5.95 -2.65 9.19
CA ASP A 105 6.11 -2.06 7.85
C ASP A 105 7.51 -2.34 7.26
N ARG A 106 8.43 -2.92 8.03
CA ARG A 106 9.76 -3.33 7.57
C ARG A 106 10.11 -4.73 8.03
N VAL A 107 11.03 -5.36 7.31
CA VAL A 107 11.58 -6.68 7.66
C VAL A 107 12.22 -6.65 9.06
N THR A 108 12.88 -5.55 9.41
CA THR A 108 13.48 -5.36 10.74
C THR A 108 12.45 -5.40 11.87
N ASP A 109 11.20 -5.00 11.64
CA ASP A 109 10.16 -5.11 12.67
C ASP A 109 9.67 -6.53 12.89
N VAL A 110 9.74 -7.35 11.83
CA VAL A 110 9.42 -8.77 11.88
C VAL A 110 10.55 -9.57 12.54
N LEU A 111 11.81 -9.20 12.31
CA LEU A 111 12.96 -9.97 12.79
C LEU A 111 13.40 -9.55 14.21
N ASP A 112 13.45 -8.24 14.47
CA ASP A 112 13.96 -7.68 15.72
C ASP A 112 12.95 -7.83 16.86
N GLY A 113 13.46 -8.02 18.07
CA GLY A 113 12.64 -8.10 19.28
C GLY A 113 12.13 -6.74 19.75
N PRO A 114 11.36 -6.70 20.85
CA PRO A 114 11.00 -5.44 21.50
C PRO A 114 12.25 -4.66 21.91
N THR A 115 12.21 -3.35 21.69
CA THR A 115 13.25 -2.41 22.11
C THR A 115 12.98 -1.87 23.51
N THR A 116 11.73 -1.95 23.97
CA THR A 116 11.30 -1.56 25.32
C THR A 116 11.79 -2.58 26.35
N SER A 117 12.55 -2.13 27.34
CA SER A 117 13.05 -2.99 28.41
C SER A 117 11.92 -3.67 29.19
N GLY A 118 12.05 -4.99 29.41
CA GLY A 118 11.08 -5.80 30.16
C GLY A 118 9.82 -6.19 29.38
N MET A 119 9.69 -5.79 28.10
CA MET A 119 8.60 -6.23 27.24
C MET A 119 8.92 -7.59 26.60
N ALA A 120 7.94 -8.50 26.63
CA ALA A 120 8.01 -9.75 25.87
C ALA A 120 7.45 -9.55 24.45
N ARG A 121 7.98 -10.30 23.47
CA ARG A 121 7.46 -10.26 22.10
C ARG A 121 6.00 -10.76 22.07
N PRO A 122 5.06 -10.03 21.45
CA PRO A 122 3.70 -10.50 21.29
C PRO A 122 3.61 -11.78 20.45
N ALA A 123 2.63 -12.64 20.76
CA ALA A 123 2.43 -13.91 20.06
C ALA A 123 2.18 -13.74 18.54
N LEU A 124 1.50 -12.66 18.15
CA LEU A 124 1.29 -12.32 16.74
C LEU A 124 2.62 -12.03 16.03
N SER A 125 3.49 -11.27 16.66
CA SER A 125 4.82 -10.96 16.13
C SER A 125 5.74 -12.19 16.07
N GLU A 126 5.63 -13.11 17.05
CA GLU A 126 6.28 -14.42 16.97
C GLU A 126 5.77 -15.24 15.78
N ALA A 127 4.47 -15.18 15.50
CA ALA A 127 3.87 -15.87 14.36
C ALA A 127 4.36 -15.32 13.02
N TYR A 128 4.51 -14.00 12.90
CA TYR A 128 5.14 -13.34 11.74
C TYR A 128 6.57 -13.80 11.55
N LYS A 129 7.39 -13.74 12.60
CA LYS A 129 8.78 -14.16 12.55
C LYS A 129 8.93 -15.62 12.08
N ARG A 130 8.07 -16.53 12.58
CA ARG A 130 8.06 -17.94 12.14
C ARG A 130 7.61 -18.11 10.69
N ALA A 131 6.75 -17.25 10.19
CA ALA A 131 6.31 -17.28 8.79
C ALA A 131 7.43 -16.88 7.82
N VAL A 132 8.27 -15.94 8.25
CA VAL A 132 9.20 -15.20 7.39
C VAL A 132 10.65 -15.73 7.45
N ALA A 133 11.04 -16.40 8.54
CA ALA A 133 12.45 -16.70 8.87
C ALA A 133 13.27 -17.55 7.87
N ALA A 134 12.71 -18.00 6.74
CA ALA A 134 13.44 -18.74 5.71
C ALA A 134 13.68 -17.98 4.39
N SER A 135 12.97 -16.87 4.11
CA SER A 135 12.93 -16.30 2.76
C SER A 135 13.21 -14.80 2.64
N TRP A 136 12.98 -13.98 3.68
CA TRP A 136 13.06 -12.52 3.51
C TRP A 136 14.47 -11.96 3.69
N SER A 137 14.94 -11.24 2.68
CA SER A 137 16.19 -10.49 2.70
C SER A 137 16.00 -9.12 3.35
N THR A 138 17.04 -8.58 4.00
CA THR A 138 17.02 -7.20 4.52
C THR A 138 17.28 -6.14 3.44
N ASN A 139 17.65 -6.55 2.21
CA ASN A 139 17.82 -5.68 1.04
C ASN A 139 16.61 -5.82 0.11
N ASN A 140 15.43 -5.70 0.68
CA ASN A 140 14.19 -5.95 -0.03
C ASN A 140 13.57 -4.61 -0.45
N THR A 141 13.10 -4.55 -1.70
CA THR A 141 12.60 -3.36 -2.37
C THR A 141 11.14 -3.03 -2.05
N HIS A 142 10.36 -3.98 -1.53
CA HIS A 142 8.92 -3.89 -1.31
C HIS A 142 8.48 -4.23 0.12
N GLN A 143 9.36 -3.99 1.09
CA GLN A 143 9.16 -4.37 2.50
C GLN A 143 7.82 -3.90 3.09
N GLY A 144 7.37 -2.69 2.74
CA GLY A 144 6.08 -2.17 3.18
C GLY A 144 4.93 -3.02 2.66
N ALA A 145 4.87 -3.22 1.34
CA ALA A 145 3.87 -4.04 0.68
C ALA A 145 3.84 -5.50 1.16
N GLU A 146 5.00 -6.10 1.41
CA GLU A 146 5.10 -7.46 1.91
C GLU A 146 4.65 -7.59 3.36
N CYS A 147 5.03 -6.62 4.20
CA CYS A 147 4.55 -6.58 5.57
C CYS A 147 3.03 -6.41 5.62
N LEU A 148 2.44 -5.65 4.69
CA LEU A 148 1.00 -5.53 4.55
C LEU A 148 0.37 -6.90 4.20
N TYR A 149 0.92 -7.62 3.23
CA TYR A 149 0.48 -8.99 2.94
C TYR A 149 0.58 -9.89 4.16
N LEU A 150 1.69 -9.81 4.91
CA LEU A 150 1.91 -10.60 6.12
C LEU A 150 0.86 -10.30 7.19
N ILE A 151 0.52 -9.04 7.42
CA ILE A 151 -0.55 -8.63 8.34
C ILE A 151 -1.87 -9.25 7.88
N LEU A 152 -2.26 -9.02 6.62
CA LEU A 152 -3.52 -9.53 6.05
C LEU A 152 -3.58 -11.07 6.08
N SER A 153 -2.46 -11.76 5.91
CA SER A 153 -2.39 -13.23 5.99
C SER A 153 -2.72 -13.79 7.37
N ARG A 154 -2.56 -12.98 8.43
CA ARG A 154 -2.82 -13.37 9.82
C ARG A 154 -4.06 -12.72 10.41
N THR A 155 -4.65 -11.75 9.73
CA THR A 155 -5.93 -11.18 10.09
C THR A 155 -7.06 -12.15 9.72
N MET A 156 -7.92 -12.43 10.69
CA MET A 156 -9.09 -13.29 10.55
C MET A 156 -10.30 -12.63 11.16
N ASP A 157 -11.45 -12.76 10.52
CA ASP A 157 -12.76 -12.47 11.11
C ASP A 157 -13.56 -13.77 11.16
N GLY A 158 -13.73 -14.30 12.38
CA GLY A 158 -14.21 -15.66 12.59
C GLY A 158 -13.31 -16.70 11.94
N ASP A 159 -13.86 -17.47 11.00
CA ASP A 159 -13.15 -18.53 10.29
C ASP A 159 -12.59 -18.08 8.92
N VAL A 160 -12.84 -16.83 8.52
CA VAL A 160 -12.46 -16.31 7.19
C VAL A 160 -11.18 -15.49 7.28
N SER A 161 -10.19 -15.81 6.45
CA SER A 161 -8.97 -15.02 6.31
C SER A 161 -9.23 -13.76 5.48
N ALA A 162 -8.60 -12.65 5.84
CA ALA A 162 -8.68 -11.43 5.03
C ALA A 162 -8.23 -11.66 3.57
N LEU A 163 -7.26 -12.57 3.35
CA LEU A 163 -6.75 -12.88 2.00
C LEU A 163 -7.78 -13.52 1.06
N GLU A 164 -8.83 -14.15 1.58
CA GLU A 164 -9.89 -14.79 0.76
C GLU A 164 -10.73 -13.76 -0.01
N PHE A 165 -10.74 -12.51 0.44
CA PHE A 165 -11.44 -11.41 -0.21
C PHE A 165 -10.67 -10.82 -1.41
N PHE A 166 -9.43 -11.25 -1.65
CA PHE A 166 -8.60 -10.77 -2.75
C PHE A 166 -8.64 -11.75 -3.91
N GLN A 167 -8.62 -11.23 -5.13
CA GLN A 167 -8.52 -12.10 -6.30
C GLN A 167 -7.11 -12.69 -6.40
N PRO A 168 -6.94 -13.91 -6.96
CA PRO A 168 -5.60 -14.46 -7.19
C PRO A 168 -4.71 -13.59 -8.09
N THR A 169 -5.29 -12.71 -8.91
CA THR A 169 -4.56 -11.74 -9.73
C THR A 169 -4.09 -10.50 -8.97
N GLU A 170 -4.63 -10.28 -7.77
CA GLU A 170 -4.28 -9.16 -6.87
C GLU A 170 -3.19 -9.58 -5.88
N ILE A 171 -2.69 -10.82 -5.96
CA ILE A 171 -1.64 -11.34 -5.09
C ILE A 171 -0.51 -11.84 -5.98
N GLY A 172 0.69 -11.29 -5.79
CA GLY A 172 1.87 -11.69 -6.56
C GLY A 172 3.12 -11.64 -5.72
N ASP A 173 4.23 -12.10 -6.31
CA ASP A 173 5.59 -11.96 -5.81
C ASP A 173 6.35 -11.27 -6.95
N VAL A 174 6.51 -9.94 -6.83
CA VAL A 174 6.97 -9.08 -7.93
C VAL A 174 8.47 -9.18 -8.16
N ASP A 175 9.25 -9.38 -7.11
CA ASP A 175 10.72 -9.49 -7.16
C ASP A 175 11.25 -10.93 -6.99
N ALA A 176 10.35 -11.91 -6.87
CA ALA A 176 10.62 -13.35 -6.84
C ALA A 176 11.45 -13.80 -5.63
N ASP A 177 11.31 -13.11 -4.50
CA ASP A 177 12.02 -13.42 -3.26
C ASP A 177 11.23 -14.34 -2.31
N GLY A 178 10.00 -14.70 -2.70
CA GLY A 178 9.10 -15.57 -1.95
C GLY A 178 8.27 -14.84 -0.90
N ALA A 179 8.47 -13.53 -0.71
CA ALA A 179 7.46 -12.65 -0.17
C ALA A 179 6.34 -12.45 -1.20
N LYS A 180 5.17 -12.04 -0.71
CA LYS A 180 4.04 -11.74 -1.60
C LYS A 180 3.55 -10.35 -1.27
N GLU A 181 3.06 -9.67 -2.29
CA GLU A 181 2.47 -8.35 -2.22
C GLU A 181 1.03 -8.39 -2.72
N ILE A 182 0.25 -7.41 -2.28
CA ILE A 182 -1.03 -7.11 -2.90
C ILE A 182 -0.78 -6.15 -4.07
N LEU A 183 -1.27 -6.48 -5.26
CA LEU A 183 -1.03 -5.75 -6.49
C LEU A 183 -2.22 -4.87 -6.88
N ASP A 184 -1.92 -3.66 -7.34
CA ASP A 184 -2.90 -2.71 -7.87
C ASP A 184 -3.35 -3.03 -9.31
N GLY A 185 -4.18 -2.15 -9.89
CA GLY A 185 -4.70 -2.30 -11.25
C GLY A 185 -3.64 -2.30 -12.37
N TRP A 186 -2.40 -1.88 -12.08
CA TRP A 186 -1.27 -1.88 -13.00
C TRP A 186 -0.24 -2.97 -12.69
N GLY A 187 -0.48 -3.79 -11.66
CA GLY A 187 0.42 -4.85 -11.22
C GLY A 187 1.56 -4.33 -10.33
N LYS A 188 1.46 -3.12 -9.78
CA LYS A 188 2.42 -2.58 -8.82
C LYS A 188 2.03 -2.98 -7.39
N PRO A 189 3.00 -3.27 -6.50
CA PRO A 189 2.72 -3.50 -5.09
C PRO A 189 1.99 -2.33 -4.43
N ILE A 190 1.04 -2.61 -3.56
CA ILE A 190 0.43 -1.60 -2.71
C ILE A 190 1.29 -1.44 -1.48
N GLU A 191 1.83 -0.25 -1.30
CA GLU A 191 2.78 0.06 -0.24
C GLU A 191 2.07 0.42 1.06
N PHE A 192 2.79 0.16 2.16
CA PHE A 192 2.31 0.38 3.52
C PHE A 192 3.33 1.16 4.34
N LEU A 193 2.82 2.22 4.97
CA LEU A 193 3.52 2.94 6.02
C LEU A 193 2.64 2.93 7.26
N ARG A 194 3.14 2.33 8.34
CA ARG A 194 2.42 2.31 9.61
C ARG A 194 2.21 3.72 10.15
N TRP A 195 3.22 4.57 9.98
CA TRP A 195 3.21 5.97 10.41
C TRP A 195 3.67 6.86 9.27
N ALA A 196 2.87 7.87 8.95
CA ALA A 196 3.12 8.80 7.85
C ALA A 196 3.02 10.28 8.31
N PRO A 197 3.83 10.74 9.28
CA PRO A 197 3.86 12.11 9.81
C PRO A 197 4.09 13.22 8.77
N GLY A 198 4.73 12.92 7.64
CA GLY A 198 4.91 13.85 6.54
C GLY A 198 3.73 13.87 5.56
N PHE A 199 2.81 12.93 5.67
CA PHE A 199 1.63 12.87 4.82
C PHE A 199 0.56 13.80 5.37
N VAL A 200 0.06 14.70 4.52
CA VAL A 200 -0.95 15.68 4.90
C VAL A 200 -2.29 15.23 4.36
N SER A 201 -3.22 14.88 5.25
CA SER A 201 -4.57 14.47 4.89
C SER A 201 -5.60 15.04 5.85
N PRO A 202 -6.88 15.18 5.45
CA PRO A 202 -7.95 15.57 6.36
C PRO A 202 -8.10 14.62 7.56
N MET A 203 -7.72 13.34 7.41
CA MET A 203 -7.76 12.35 8.50
C MET A 203 -6.71 12.59 9.59
N GLN A 204 -5.57 13.19 9.24
CA GLN A 204 -4.48 13.49 10.18
C GLN A 204 -4.45 14.97 10.61
N THR A 205 -5.12 15.85 9.87
CA THR A 205 -5.11 17.29 10.13
C THR A 205 -6.01 17.65 11.32
N GLY A 206 -5.42 18.17 12.40
CA GLY A 206 -6.15 18.84 13.48
C GLY A 206 -6.52 17.98 14.69
N GLY A 207 -6.14 16.70 14.74
CA GLY A 207 -6.33 15.82 15.89
C GLY A 207 -5.12 15.78 16.82
N GLU A 208 -5.35 15.79 18.13
CA GLU A 208 -4.31 15.43 19.11
C GLU A 208 -4.00 13.93 19.00
N ASP A 209 -2.73 13.53 19.18
CA ASP A 209 -2.35 12.11 19.19
C ASP A 209 -3.11 11.36 20.32
N ALA A 210 -4.07 10.53 19.93
CA ALA A 210 -4.91 9.75 20.85
C ALA A 210 -4.10 8.82 21.76
N PHE A 211 -2.87 8.46 21.34
CA PHE A 211 -1.97 7.63 22.13
C PHE A 211 -1.10 8.43 23.10
N ASP A 212 -1.03 9.77 22.96
CA ASP A 212 -0.26 10.68 23.81
C ASP A 212 -1.15 11.73 24.52
N PRO A 213 -2.03 11.33 25.45
CA PRO A 213 -2.93 12.26 26.13
C PRO A 213 -2.21 13.29 27.00
N ARG A 214 -0.93 13.06 27.33
CA ARG A 214 -0.11 14.00 28.11
C ARG A 214 0.78 14.89 27.24
N LYS A 215 0.70 14.77 25.91
CA LYS A 215 1.49 15.55 24.96
C LYS A 215 2.98 15.49 25.27
N VAL A 216 3.48 14.32 25.65
CA VAL A 216 4.90 14.04 25.89
C VAL A 216 5.73 14.42 24.66
N TYR A 217 5.19 14.13 23.47
CA TYR A 217 5.79 14.46 22.18
C TYR A 217 5.21 15.74 21.57
N GLY A 218 3.94 16.04 21.88
CA GLY A 218 3.25 17.25 21.40
C GLY A 218 3.01 17.23 19.88
N LYS A 219 2.65 16.07 19.34
CA LYS A 219 2.49 15.83 17.89
C LYS A 219 1.05 15.45 17.54
N GLN A 220 0.76 15.48 16.24
CA GLN A 220 -0.58 15.27 15.69
C GLN A 220 -0.95 13.79 15.60
N TYR A 221 -2.24 13.49 15.54
CA TYR A 221 -2.74 12.15 15.26
C TYR A 221 -2.15 11.57 13.96
N LEU A 222 -1.71 10.32 14.02
CA LEU A 222 -1.28 9.56 12.85
C LEU A 222 -2.25 8.43 12.59
N TYR A 223 -2.40 8.09 11.32
CA TYR A 223 -3.13 6.92 10.87
C TYR A 223 -2.29 6.19 9.82
N PRO A 224 -2.32 4.85 9.76
CA PRO A 224 -1.57 4.12 8.76
C PRO A 224 -1.93 4.56 7.34
N LEU A 225 -0.92 4.60 6.48
CA LEU A 225 -1.05 5.00 5.09
C LEU A 225 -0.90 3.76 4.21
N ILE A 226 -1.95 3.47 3.46
CA ILE A 226 -1.96 2.46 2.40
C ILE A 226 -2.04 3.23 1.09
N PHE A 227 -1.13 2.97 0.17
CA PHE A 227 -1.08 3.73 -1.07
C PHE A 227 -0.59 2.92 -2.27
N SER A 228 -1.08 3.28 -3.45
CA SER A 228 -0.65 2.77 -4.74
C SER A 228 0.11 3.85 -5.50
N ALA A 229 1.00 3.42 -6.38
CA ALA A 229 1.70 4.27 -7.34
C ALA A 229 0.72 4.99 -8.29
N GLY A 230 -0.46 4.43 -8.54
CA GLY A 230 -1.45 5.05 -9.42
C GLY A 230 -1.11 4.87 -10.90
N SER A 231 -1.58 5.81 -11.72
CA SER A 231 -1.60 5.68 -13.17
C SER A 231 -0.23 5.77 -13.83
N ASP A 232 0.70 6.51 -13.23
CA ASP A 232 2.04 6.71 -13.75
C ASP A 232 3.05 5.65 -13.26
N MET A 233 2.60 4.75 -12.37
CA MET A 233 3.37 3.66 -11.76
C MET A 233 4.59 4.13 -10.95
N THR A 234 4.58 5.37 -10.46
CA THR A 234 5.63 5.98 -9.62
C THR A 234 5.14 6.20 -8.19
N TYR A 235 5.99 5.91 -7.20
CA TYR A 235 5.70 6.22 -5.81
C TYR A 235 6.27 7.60 -5.46
N ASP A 236 5.40 8.61 -5.35
CA ASP A 236 5.81 9.96 -4.95
C ASP A 236 5.71 10.20 -3.44
N ILE A 237 5.68 9.13 -2.63
CA ILE A 237 5.63 9.18 -1.18
C ILE A 237 6.93 8.65 -0.60
N LYS A 238 7.51 9.44 0.30
CA LYS A 238 8.77 9.11 0.97
C LYS A 238 8.59 7.98 1.98
N THR A 239 9.09 6.80 1.65
CA THR A 239 9.07 5.61 2.52
C THR A 239 10.41 5.35 3.20
N ASP A 240 11.51 5.90 2.68
CA ASP A 240 12.86 5.71 3.19
C ASP A 240 13.66 7.03 3.22
N VAL A 241 14.79 7.00 3.90
CA VAL A 241 15.86 7.98 3.73
C VAL A 241 17.13 7.22 3.47
N ALA A 242 17.66 7.35 2.25
CA ALA A 242 18.94 6.78 1.88
C ALA A 242 20.05 7.29 2.80
N GLY A 243 20.43 6.48 3.77
CA GLY A 243 21.72 6.57 4.44
C GLY A 243 22.70 5.70 3.67
N GLY A 244 23.42 6.25 2.69
CA GLY A 244 24.46 5.51 1.96
C GLY A 244 23.95 4.42 1.00
N SER A 245 24.88 3.58 0.53
CA SER A 245 24.64 2.49 -0.44
C SER A 245 24.16 1.18 0.20
N ASP A 246 24.07 1.13 1.52
CA ASP A 246 23.59 -0.03 2.27
C ASP A 246 22.14 0.24 2.76
N PRO A 247 21.14 -0.55 2.33
CA PRO A 247 19.77 -0.42 2.80
C PRO A 247 19.60 -0.56 4.32
N SER A 248 20.51 -1.25 5.01
CA SER A 248 20.48 -1.38 6.48
C SER A 248 20.83 -0.08 7.21
N THR A 249 21.44 0.88 6.52
CA THR A 249 21.75 2.22 7.04
C THR A 249 20.72 3.27 6.65
N TRP A 250 19.63 2.88 5.98
CA TRP A 250 18.51 3.77 5.75
C TRP A 250 17.86 4.14 7.08
N HIS A 251 17.61 5.44 7.28
CA HIS A 251 16.97 5.87 8.51
C HIS A 251 15.51 5.43 8.47
N HIS A 252 15.05 4.83 9.57
CA HIS A 252 13.70 4.27 9.73
C HIS A 252 13.19 4.57 11.14
N TYR A 253 11.87 4.57 11.36
CA TYR A 253 11.25 4.81 12.67
C TYR A 253 11.77 3.93 13.81
N ASN A 254 12.24 2.72 13.50
CA ASN A 254 12.77 1.79 14.48
C ASN A 254 14.26 2.06 14.84
N ALA A 255 14.97 2.82 14.00
CA ALA A 255 16.37 3.21 14.16
C ALA A 255 16.55 4.65 14.65
N THR A 256 15.46 5.38 14.91
CA THR A 256 15.52 6.78 15.33
C THR A 256 16.16 6.93 16.71
N THR A 257 17.14 7.83 16.79
CA THR A 257 17.78 8.26 18.03
C THR A 257 17.35 9.69 18.34
N PRO A 258 17.08 10.07 19.61
CA PRO A 258 17.36 9.34 20.85
C PRO A 258 16.27 8.35 21.30
N GLN A 259 15.18 8.19 20.53
CA GLN A 259 14.01 7.41 20.95
C GLN A 259 13.62 6.41 19.87
N LYS A 260 14.00 5.15 20.08
CA LYS A 260 13.57 4.04 19.22
C LYS A 260 12.05 4.02 19.16
N ASN A 261 11.49 3.85 17.97
CA ASN A 261 10.04 3.76 17.72
C ASN A 261 9.27 5.08 17.91
N ASP A 262 9.92 6.23 17.78
CA ASP A 262 9.22 7.50 17.69
C ASP A 262 8.80 7.78 16.23
N PRO A 263 7.49 7.80 15.92
CA PRO A 263 6.99 8.11 14.59
C PRO A 263 7.25 9.55 14.13
N TYR A 264 7.70 10.45 15.01
CA TYR A 264 7.84 11.88 14.69
C TYR A 264 9.28 12.35 14.53
N VAL A 265 10.27 11.44 14.55
CA VAL A 265 11.66 11.83 14.35
C VAL A 265 11.89 12.14 12.87
N ASP A 266 12.53 13.28 12.62
CA ASP A 266 13.06 13.64 11.30
C ASP A 266 14.24 12.70 10.98
N PRO A 267 14.15 11.86 9.95
CA PRO A 267 15.16 10.85 9.62
C PRO A 267 16.51 11.40 9.14
N GLY A 268 16.73 12.71 9.01
CA GLY A 268 18.04 13.19 8.57
C GLY A 268 18.29 14.70 8.61
N GLY A 269 17.53 15.45 9.42
CA GLY A 269 17.66 16.91 9.50
C GLY A 269 17.37 17.65 8.18
N SER A 270 16.78 16.95 7.20
CA SER A 270 16.36 17.51 5.92
C SER A 270 14.99 18.19 6.02
N GLY A 271 14.31 18.08 7.16
CA GLY A 271 12.97 18.63 7.39
C GLY A 271 11.84 17.86 6.71
N VAL A 272 12.15 16.72 6.07
CA VAL A 272 11.18 15.92 5.29
C VAL A 272 10.96 14.59 5.99
N TYR A 273 9.81 14.49 6.68
CA TYR A 273 9.34 13.29 7.36
C TYR A 273 8.88 12.19 6.38
N PHE A 274 8.85 10.92 6.80
CA PHE A 274 8.25 9.88 5.95
C PHE A 274 6.75 10.11 5.77
N GLY A 275 6.23 9.66 4.63
CA GLY A 275 4.90 10.01 4.16
C GLY A 275 4.86 11.35 3.41
N ALA A 276 5.92 12.17 3.46
CA ALA A 276 5.95 13.41 2.69
C ALA A 276 6.04 13.13 1.18
N SER A 277 5.43 14.02 0.40
CA SER A 277 5.54 14.01 -1.06
C SER A 277 6.98 14.27 -1.50
N ILE A 278 7.48 13.48 -2.47
CA ILE A 278 8.84 13.58 -3.04
C ILE A 278 8.87 14.55 -4.26
N GLY A 279 7.72 14.94 -4.81
CA GLY A 279 7.68 15.81 -5.98
C GLY A 279 6.28 16.32 -6.33
N PRO A 280 6.17 17.21 -7.34
CA PRO A 280 4.89 17.77 -7.78
C PRO A 280 3.95 16.72 -8.43
N GLY A 281 4.40 15.47 -8.61
CA GLY A 281 3.65 14.34 -9.16
C GLY A 281 2.70 13.65 -8.18
N SER A 282 2.76 13.94 -6.87
CA SER A 282 2.00 13.23 -5.81
C SER A 282 0.48 13.36 -5.85
N LEU A 283 -0.09 13.79 -6.98
CA LEU A 283 -1.52 13.99 -7.21
C LEU A 283 -2.20 12.75 -7.81
N ASP A 284 -1.46 11.75 -8.30
CA ASP A 284 -2.06 10.54 -8.88
C ASP A 284 -2.00 9.30 -7.95
N ASN A 285 -1.13 9.30 -6.93
CA ASN A 285 -1.11 8.26 -5.91
C ASN A 285 -2.49 8.11 -5.26
N ILE A 286 -2.98 6.88 -5.24
CA ILE A 286 -4.27 6.53 -4.63
C ILE A 286 -3.98 6.11 -3.19
N THR A 287 -4.67 6.68 -2.21
CA THR A 287 -4.44 6.39 -0.78
C THR A 287 -5.74 6.14 -0.02
N ASN A 288 -5.65 5.53 1.17
CA ASN A 288 -6.79 5.34 2.06
C ASN A 288 -7.23 6.63 2.80
N GLN A 289 -6.49 7.73 2.66
CA GLN A 289 -6.71 8.94 3.47
C GLN A 289 -7.33 10.12 2.71
N PHE A 290 -7.57 9.96 1.41
CA PHE A 290 -8.36 10.91 0.62
C PHE A 290 -9.72 10.31 0.29
N PHE A 291 -10.75 10.84 0.94
CA PHE A 291 -12.13 10.63 0.49
C PHE A 291 -12.34 11.46 -0.78
N GLU A 292 -12.85 10.84 -1.84
CA GLU A 292 -13.41 11.62 -2.95
C GLU A 292 -14.49 12.53 -2.35
N THR A 293 -14.24 13.83 -2.34
CA THR A 293 -15.31 14.80 -2.11
C THR A 293 -16.31 14.59 -3.24
N GLY A 294 -17.44 13.98 -2.91
CA GLY A 294 -18.53 13.77 -3.86
C GLY A 294 -18.88 15.10 -4.52
N ASN A 295 -18.74 15.15 -5.84
CA ASN A 295 -19.40 16.13 -6.68
C ASN A 295 -20.80 15.64 -7.03
#